data_AF-A0A1W9LXQ3-F1
#
_entry.id   AF-A0A1W9LXQ3-F1
#
_cell.length_a   1.000
_cell.length_b   1.000
_cell.length_c   1.000
_cell.angle_alpha   90.00
_cell.angle_beta   90.00
_cell.angle_gamma   90.00
#
_symmetry.space_group_name_H-M   'P 1'
#
loop_
_entity.id
_entity.type
_entity.pdbx_description
1 polymer ?
#
loop_
_entity_poly.entity_id
_entity_poly.type
_entity_poly.pdbx_seq_one_letter_code
_entity_poly.pdbx_strand_id
1 'polypeptide(L)'
;MWTCWLTLPLPALADGGACLARPWPWEQSELAPDPALRSGRLENGLRYAILHNGEPRGRVGLYLDIQAGSFHEREDQRGLAHFLEHMNFNGSSHFPPGSLVDFFQGIGMQFGADSNAHTGYEETVYNVF
;
A
#
# COMPACT_ATOMS: atom_id res chain seq x y z
N MET A 1 6.47 45.46 -37.20
CA MET A 1 7.67 45.24 -36.36
C MET A 1 7.21 44.43 -35.16
N TRP A 2 7.85 43.29 -34.93
CA TRP A 2 7.31 42.13 -34.22
C TRP A 2 7.18 42.40 -32.71
N THR A 3 5.97 42.32 -32.17
CA THR A 3 5.72 42.22 -30.73
C THR A 3 6.01 40.78 -30.29
N CYS A 4 7.16 40.59 -29.68
CA CYS A 4 7.57 39.35 -29.06
C CYS A 4 6.79 39.20 -27.74
N TRP A 5 5.77 38.33 -27.71
CA TRP A 5 5.21 37.87 -26.45
C TRP A 5 6.21 36.92 -25.82
N LEU A 6 6.90 37.36 -24.77
CA LEU A 6 7.49 36.43 -23.81
C LEU A 6 6.31 35.77 -23.07
N THR A 7 5.82 34.66 -23.61
CA THR A 7 5.19 33.64 -22.78
C THR A 7 6.27 33.17 -21.83
N LEU A 8 6.25 33.68 -20.59
CA LEU A 8 6.87 32.99 -19.48
C LEU A 8 6.39 31.54 -19.55
N PRO A 9 7.28 30.53 -19.60
CA PRO A 9 6.84 29.22 -19.25
C PRO A 9 6.41 29.35 -17.79
N LEU A 10 5.10 29.23 -17.54
CA LEU A 10 4.64 28.73 -16.25
C LEU A 10 5.58 27.56 -15.94
N PRO A 11 6.31 27.56 -14.82
CA PRO A 11 6.96 26.32 -14.42
C PRO A 11 5.84 25.31 -14.42
N ALA A 12 5.98 24.29 -15.27
CA ALA A 12 5.14 23.13 -15.19
C ALA A 12 5.16 22.76 -13.71
N LEU A 13 3.98 22.73 -13.08
CA LEU A 13 3.76 22.00 -11.84
C LEU A 13 3.92 20.52 -12.18
N ALA A 14 5.14 20.17 -12.57
CA ALA A 14 5.73 18.86 -12.56
C ALA A 14 6.64 18.81 -11.33
N ASP A 15 6.15 19.30 -10.19
CA ASP A 15 6.33 18.52 -8.97
C ASP A 15 5.46 17.28 -9.15
N GLY A 16 5.93 16.39 -10.03
CA GLY A 16 5.51 15.01 -10.06
C GLY A 16 5.90 14.50 -8.70
N GLY A 17 4.94 14.59 -7.78
CA GLY A 17 5.14 14.33 -6.36
C GLY A 17 5.97 13.07 -6.27
N ALA A 18 7.20 13.23 -5.77
CA ALA A 18 8.06 12.10 -5.51
C ALA A 18 7.18 11.12 -4.74
N CYS A 19 6.89 9.99 -5.37
CA CYS A 19 6.12 8.94 -4.76
C CYS A 19 6.78 8.72 -3.40
N LEU A 20 6.05 8.93 -2.30
CA LEU A 20 6.56 8.78 -0.92
C LEU A 20 7.07 7.35 -0.62
N ALA A 21 7.16 6.50 -1.65
CA ALA A 21 7.80 5.21 -1.62
C ALA A 21 9.24 5.36 -1.14
N ARG A 22 9.44 5.09 0.15
CA ARG A 22 10.73 4.94 0.79
C ARG A 22 11.57 3.96 -0.04
N PRO A 23 12.86 4.19 -0.30
CA PRO A 23 13.69 3.20 -0.99
C PRO A 23 13.67 1.88 -0.22
N TRP A 24 13.99 0.77 -0.89
CA TRP A 24 14.09 -0.50 -0.17
C TRP A 24 15.20 -0.44 0.88
N PRO A 25 15.08 -1.12 2.04
CA PRO A 25 16.12 -1.08 3.07
C PRO A 25 17.51 -1.48 2.59
N TRP A 26 17.60 -2.47 1.68
CA TRP A 26 18.85 -2.93 1.10
C TRP A 26 19.45 -1.98 0.05
N GLU A 27 18.70 -1.02 -0.48
CA GLU A 27 19.26 0.01 -1.37
C GLU A 27 20.09 1.05 -0.60
N GLN A 28 19.88 1.11 0.72
CA GLN A 28 20.53 2.06 1.63
C GLN A 28 21.49 1.36 2.60
N SER A 29 21.75 0.06 2.39
CA SER A 29 22.55 -0.78 3.29
C SER A 29 23.62 -1.52 2.52
N GLU A 30 24.75 -1.80 3.18
CA GLU A 30 25.79 -2.69 2.64
C GLU A 30 25.37 -4.18 2.72
N LEU A 31 24.29 -4.49 3.43
CA LEU A 31 23.74 -5.84 3.53
C LEU A 31 22.92 -6.17 2.29
N ALA A 32 23.33 -7.22 1.58
CA ALA A 32 22.56 -7.77 0.48
C ALA A 32 21.24 -8.40 0.97
N PRO A 33 20.13 -8.28 0.21
CA PRO A 33 18.91 -9.00 0.53
C PRO A 33 19.10 -10.52 0.33
N ASP A 34 18.16 -11.31 0.85
CA ASP A 34 18.13 -12.75 0.60
C ASP A 34 18.13 -13.02 -0.93
N PRO A 35 19.04 -13.85 -1.46
CA PRO A 35 19.08 -14.17 -2.89
C PRO A 35 17.79 -14.81 -3.44
N ALA A 36 16.97 -15.42 -2.59
CA ALA A 36 15.67 -15.98 -2.97
C ALA A 36 14.56 -14.92 -3.09
N LEU A 37 14.78 -13.70 -2.57
CA LEU A 37 13.84 -12.60 -2.65
C LEU A 37 13.72 -12.10 -4.09
N ARG A 38 12.50 -12.12 -4.62
CA ARG A 38 12.17 -11.49 -5.91
C ARG A 38 11.43 -10.19 -5.64
N SER A 39 12.05 -9.07 -5.95
CA SER A 39 11.45 -7.74 -5.76
C SER A 39 11.44 -6.92 -7.05
N GLY A 40 10.58 -5.92 -7.10
CA GLY A 40 10.47 -5.04 -8.25
C GLY A 40 9.46 -3.91 -8.07
N ARG A 41 9.23 -3.17 -9.14
CA ARG A 41 8.29 -2.07 -9.22
C ARG A 41 7.50 -2.15 -10.52
N LEU A 42 6.18 -2.05 -10.42
CA LEU A 42 5.28 -1.96 -11.57
C LEU A 42 5.33 -0.56 -12.18
N GLU A 43 4.83 -0.40 -13.41
CA GLU A 43 4.80 0.89 -14.12
C GLU A 43 4.01 1.96 -13.35
N ASN A 44 2.96 1.57 -12.62
CA ASN A 44 2.16 2.47 -11.79
C ASN A 44 2.84 2.86 -10.46
N GLY A 45 4.05 2.35 -10.22
CA GLY A 45 4.85 2.65 -9.05
C GLY A 45 4.67 1.70 -7.87
N LEU A 46 3.71 0.76 -7.91
CA LEU A 46 3.53 -0.26 -6.87
C LEU A 46 4.79 -1.13 -6.78
N ARG A 47 5.28 -1.31 -5.56
CA ARG A 47 6.40 -2.19 -5.28
C ARG A 47 5.91 -3.55 -4.81
N TYR A 48 6.65 -4.59 -5.15
CA TYR A 48 6.36 -5.95 -4.69
C TYR A 48 7.62 -6.64 -4.22
N ALA A 49 7.43 -7.56 -3.28
CA ALA A 49 8.44 -8.46 -2.75
C ALA A 49 7.81 -9.85 -2.62
N ILE A 50 8.43 -10.86 -3.20
CA ILE A 50 7.94 -12.24 -3.24
C ILE A 50 9.06 -13.14 -2.74
N LEU A 51 8.75 -13.92 -1.71
CA LEU A 51 9.65 -14.92 -1.14
C LEU A 51 8.93 -16.26 -1.11
N HIS A 52 9.57 -17.29 -1.64
CA HIS A 52 9.02 -18.64 -1.60
C HIS A 52 9.17 -19.22 -0.20
N ASN A 53 8.06 -19.70 0.37
CA ASN A 53 8.03 -20.46 1.61
C ASN A 53 7.31 -21.80 1.38
N GLY A 54 7.96 -22.90 1.74
CA GLY A 54 7.44 -24.26 1.49
C GLY A 54 6.62 -24.84 2.64
N GLU A 55 6.60 -24.19 3.81
CA GLU A 55 5.91 -24.65 5.01
C GLU A 55 5.18 -23.49 5.66
N PRO A 56 3.85 -23.55 5.82
CA PRO A 56 2.94 -24.65 5.52
C PRO A 56 2.70 -24.87 4.02
N ARG A 57 2.65 -26.15 3.61
CA ARG A 57 2.42 -26.51 2.21
C ARG A 57 1.06 -26.02 1.71
N GLY A 58 1.02 -25.54 0.47
CA GLY A 58 -0.22 -25.16 -0.19
C GLY A 58 -0.87 -23.88 0.35
N ARG A 59 -0.11 -23.02 1.04
CA ARG A 59 -0.57 -21.72 1.54
C ARG A 59 0.21 -20.56 0.94
N VAL A 60 -0.36 -19.37 1.00
CA VAL A 60 0.27 -18.12 0.56
C VAL A 60 -0.08 -17.00 1.53
N GLY A 61 0.93 -16.26 1.99
CA GLY A 61 0.73 -15.00 2.71
C GLY A 61 0.75 -13.84 1.71
N LEU A 62 -0.29 -13.03 1.72
CA LEU A 62 -0.40 -11.81 0.92
C LEU A 62 -0.50 -10.62 1.87
N TYR A 63 0.30 -9.59 1.59
CA TYR A 63 0.36 -8.37 2.39
C TYR A 63 0.31 -7.16 1.46
N LEU A 64 -0.63 -6.27 1.72
CA LEU A 64 -0.68 -4.93 1.14
C LEU A 64 -0.24 -3.95 2.22
N ASP A 65 1.00 -3.49 2.11
CA ASP A 65 1.59 -2.47 2.98
C ASP A 65 1.37 -1.07 2.36
N ILE A 66 0.60 -0.25 3.08
CA ILE A 66 0.49 1.18 2.83
C ILE A 66 1.45 1.88 3.78
N GLN A 67 2.51 2.50 3.23
CA GLN A 67 3.53 3.23 3.99
C GLN A 67 3.05 4.61 4.45
N ALA A 68 1.89 4.64 5.09
CA ALA A 68 1.33 5.74 5.82
C ALA A 68 0.45 5.20 6.96
N GLY A 69 0.76 5.64 8.19
CA GLY A 69 -0.02 5.39 9.40
C GLY A 69 -0.35 6.69 10.12
N SER A 70 -0.66 6.60 11.41
CA SER A 70 -1.11 7.76 12.22
C SER A 70 -0.09 8.89 12.35
N PHE A 71 1.20 8.62 12.16
CA PHE A 71 2.26 9.65 12.15
C PHE A 71 2.09 10.67 11.00
N HIS A 72 1.40 10.27 9.94
CA HIS A 72 1.17 11.08 8.75
C HIS A 72 -0.13 11.89 8.83
N GLU A 73 -0.90 11.76 9.93
CA GLU A 73 -2.12 12.52 10.16
C GLU A 73 -1.80 13.97 10.55
N ARG A 74 -2.58 14.91 10.03
CA ARG A 74 -2.64 16.27 10.57
C ARG A 74 -3.48 16.30 11.85
N GLU A 75 -3.42 17.42 12.56
CA GLU A 75 -4.19 17.65 13.78
C GLU A 75 -5.70 17.44 13.58
N ASP A 76 -6.24 17.84 12.42
CA ASP A 76 -7.64 17.67 12.03
C ASP A 76 -7.99 16.26 11.52
N GLN A 77 -7.02 15.35 11.48
CA GLN A 77 -7.16 13.99 10.94
C GLN A 77 -6.85 12.90 11.98
N ARG A 78 -6.78 13.25 13.26
CA ARG A 78 -6.43 12.28 14.31
C ARG A 78 -7.37 11.08 14.32
N GLY A 79 -6.80 9.88 14.15
CA GLY A 79 -7.50 8.60 14.07
C GLY A 79 -8.04 8.26 12.68
N LEU A 80 -7.80 9.10 11.66
CA LEU A 80 -8.29 8.88 10.31
C LEU A 80 -7.65 7.65 9.64
N ALA A 81 -6.36 7.40 9.84
CA ALA A 81 -5.68 6.25 9.25
C ALA A 81 -6.34 4.94 9.70
N HIS A 82 -6.55 4.79 11.01
CA HIS A 82 -7.22 3.63 11.58
C HIS A 82 -8.71 3.57 11.19
N PHE A 83 -9.39 4.71 11.12
CA PHE A 83 -10.75 4.75 10.62
C PHE A 83 -10.84 4.27 9.17
N LEU A 84 -9.93 4.70 8.30
CA LEU A 84 -9.87 4.28 6.89
C LEU A 84 -9.55 2.79 6.73
N GLU A 85 -8.71 2.23 7.60
CA GLU A 85 -8.45 0.79 7.65
C GLU A 85 -9.75 0.00 7.83
N HIS A 86 -10.54 0.33 8.84
CA HIS A 86 -11.86 -0.28 9.03
C HIS A 86 -12.80 -0.03 7.83
N MET A 87 -12.78 1.17 7.25
CA MET A 87 -13.66 1.49 6.12
C MET A 87 -13.32 0.72 4.85
N ASN A 88 -12.09 0.22 4.70
CA ASN A 88 -11.71 -0.61 3.55
C ASN A 88 -12.50 -1.95 3.51
N PHE A 89 -13.04 -2.40 4.65
CA PHE A 89 -13.91 -3.57 4.74
C PHE A 89 -15.40 -3.24 4.61
N ASN A 90 -15.78 -1.95 4.62
CA ASN A 90 -17.18 -1.49 4.62
C ASN A 90 -17.71 -1.13 3.22
N GLY A 91 -17.00 -1.52 2.16
CA GLY A 91 -17.52 -1.45 0.78
C GLY A 91 -16.47 -1.00 -0.24
N SER A 92 -16.64 -1.46 -1.47
CA SER A 92 -15.82 -1.10 -2.63
C SER A 92 -16.69 -1.10 -3.90
N SER A 93 -16.11 -0.74 -5.04
CA SER A 93 -16.81 -0.74 -6.34
C SER A 93 -17.39 -2.11 -6.73
N HIS A 94 -16.79 -3.21 -6.26
CA HIS A 94 -17.22 -4.58 -6.58
C HIS A 94 -17.91 -5.30 -5.42
N PHE A 95 -17.83 -4.75 -4.21
CA PHE A 95 -18.44 -5.31 -3.02
C PHE A 95 -19.26 -4.23 -2.30
N PRO A 96 -20.60 -4.27 -2.38
CA PRO A 96 -21.44 -3.40 -1.56
C PRO A 96 -21.10 -3.47 -0.07
N PRO A 97 -21.48 -2.46 0.73
CA PRO A 97 -21.28 -2.49 2.18
C PRO A 97 -21.79 -3.79 2.80
N GLY A 98 -20.93 -4.45 3.59
CA GLY A 98 -21.21 -5.72 4.25
C GLY A 98 -20.99 -6.99 3.41
N SER A 99 -20.94 -6.91 2.08
CA SER A 99 -20.89 -8.12 1.23
C SER A 99 -19.49 -8.74 1.12
N LEU A 100 -18.43 -7.98 1.41
CA LEU A 100 -17.06 -8.50 1.38
C LEU A 100 -16.84 -9.56 2.47
N VAL A 101 -17.45 -9.35 3.65
CA VAL A 101 -17.38 -10.29 4.76
C VAL A 101 -18.05 -11.61 4.40
N ASP A 102 -19.27 -11.53 3.85
CA ASP A 102 -20.01 -12.70 3.39
C ASP A 102 -19.25 -13.47 2.30
N PHE A 103 -18.58 -12.76 1.40
CA PHE A 103 -17.74 -13.39 0.38
C PHE A 103 -16.58 -14.17 0.99
N PHE A 104 -15.81 -13.55 1.90
CA PHE A 104 -14.70 -14.23 2.57
C PHE A 104 -15.18 -15.47 3.33
N GLN A 105 -16.27 -15.36 4.08
CA GLN A 105 -16.87 -16.51 4.78
C GLN A 105 -17.36 -17.59 3.81
N GLY A 106 -17.95 -17.21 2.67
CA GLY A 106 -18.44 -18.12 1.64
C GLY A 106 -17.35 -18.95 0.97
N ILE A 107 -16.11 -18.44 0.91
CA ILE A 107 -14.93 -19.19 0.42
C ILE A 107 -14.15 -19.87 1.55
N GLY A 108 -14.68 -19.86 2.78
CA GLY A 108 -14.10 -20.55 3.93
C GLY A 108 -13.07 -19.74 4.74
N MET A 109 -12.91 -18.45 4.46
CA MET A 109 -12.02 -17.56 5.21
C MET A 109 -12.71 -16.95 6.43
N GLN A 110 -11.95 -16.74 7.49
CA GLN A 110 -12.38 -16.11 8.73
C GLN A 110 -11.62 -14.81 8.98
N PHE A 111 -12.33 -13.78 9.44
CA PHE A 111 -11.69 -12.56 9.96
C PHE A 111 -10.88 -12.89 11.22
N GLY A 112 -9.69 -12.32 11.32
CA GLY A 112 -8.72 -12.57 12.38
C GLY A 112 -7.77 -13.72 12.06
N ALA A 113 -8.29 -14.88 11.66
CA ALA A 113 -7.48 -16.07 11.37
C ALA A 113 -6.84 -16.04 9.97
N ASP A 114 -7.65 -15.74 8.94
CA ASP A 114 -7.23 -15.82 7.53
C ASP A 114 -7.10 -14.42 6.90
N SER A 115 -7.83 -13.42 7.40
CA SER A 115 -7.75 -12.03 6.95
C SER A 115 -7.62 -11.10 8.15
N ASN A 116 -6.69 -10.15 8.08
CA ASN A 116 -6.48 -9.17 9.14
C ASN A 116 -6.00 -7.84 8.57
N ALA A 117 -6.03 -6.80 9.40
CA ALA A 117 -5.43 -5.52 9.12
C ALA A 117 -4.99 -4.84 10.41
N HIS A 118 -4.04 -3.91 10.29
CA HIS A 118 -3.64 -3.06 11.40
C HIS A 118 -3.15 -1.71 10.91
N THR A 119 -3.26 -0.71 11.79
CA THR A 119 -2.70 0.63 11.58
C THR A 119 -1.68 0.93 12.66
N GLY A 120 -0.43 1.16 12.26
CA GLY A 120 0.66 1.63 13.10
C GLY A 120 0.88 3.14 12.97
N TYR A 121 2.03 3.60 13.49
CA TYR A 121 2.46 4.98 13.31
C TYR A 121 2.87 5.27 11.86
N GLU A 122 3.69 4.41 11.26
CA GLU A 122 4.26 4.66 9.93
C GLU A 122 3.55 3.91 8.80
N GLU A 123 2.70 2.94 9.11
CA GLU A 123 2.12 2.03 8.12
C GLU A 123 0.67 1.63 8.45
N THR A 124 -0.04 1.18 7.42
CA THR A 124 -1.32 0.48 7.50
C THR A 124 -1.23 -0.75 6.62
N VAL A 125 -1.42 -1.94 7.19
CA VAL A 125 -1.19 -3.21 6.48
C VAL A 125 -2.48 -4.01 6.45
N TYR A 126 -2.81 -4.57 5.29
CA TYR A 126 -3.87 -5.55 5.10
C TYR A 126 -3.25 -6.89 4.69
N ASN A 127 -3.67 -7.98 5.30
CA ASN A 127 -3.08 -9.29 5.03
C ASN A 127 -4.12 -10.41 4.91
N VAL A 128 -3.81 -11.37 4.04
CA VAL A 128 -4.57 -12.60 3.79
C VAL A 128 -3.62 -13.80 3.81
N PHE A 129 -4.02 -14.91 4.45
CA PHE A 129 -3.22 -16.13 4.66
C PHE A 129 -3.82 -17.39 3.99
#